data_AF-A0A0V8EM22-F1
#
_entry.id   AF-A0A0V8EM22-F1
#
_cell.length_a   1.000
_cell.length_b   1.000
_cell.length_c   1.000
_cell.angle_alpha   90.00
_cell.angle_beta   90.00
_cell.angle_gamma   90.00
#
_symmetry.space_group_name_H-M   'P 1'
#
loop_
_entity.id
_entity.type
_entity.pdbx_description
1 polymer ?
#
loop_
_entity_poly.entity_id
_entity_poly.type
_entity_poly.pdbx_seq_one_letter_code
_entity_poly.pdbx_strand_id
1 'polypeptide(L)'
;MNKNLNPLNWTKKQQIISGAVAIILIGGVTTGIVNHANHQAKERKIEALKNKKIKLCKARAEKARKLEKTNEADSKKLLDIAEKTPTDKNIKLAEDSILKVKNAEVKKAFDNQVVGIKNRVKL
;
A
#
# COMPACT_ATOMS: atom_id res chain seq x y z
N MET A 1 -3.30 -28.83 -26.37
CA MET A 1 -2.38 -28.01 -25.55
C MET A 1 -2.72 -28.15 -24.09
N ASN A 2 -1.89 -28.90 -23.35
CA ASN A 2 -2.10 -29.23 -21.95
C ASN A 2 -1.73 -28.01 -21.08
N LYS A 3 -2.71 -27.24 -20.61
CA LYS A 3 -2.45 -26.04 -19.79
C LYS A 3 -2.36 -26.46 -18.32
N ASN A 4 -1.12 -26.53 -17.87
CA ASN A 4 -0.66 -26.81 -16.51
C ASN A 4 -1.44 -25.97 -15.47
N LEU A 5 -2.26 -26.63 -14.64
CA LEU A 5 -3.14 -26.05 -13.62
C LEU A 5 -2.40 -25.64 -12.33
N ASN A 6 -1.08 -25.46 -12.39
CA ASN A 6 -0.30 -25.13 -11.20
C ASN A 6 -0.19 -23.59 -11.01
N PRO A 7 -0.80 -23.00 -9.97
CA PRO A 7 -0.84 -21.56 -9.73
C PRO A 7 0.52 -20.92 -9.43
N LEU A 8 1.55 -21.74 -9.17
CA LEU A 8 2.91 -21.28 -8.93
C LEU A 8 3.61 -20.73 -10.18
N ASN A 9 3.17 -21.16 -11.38
CA ASN A 9 3.74 -20.74 -12.67
C ASN A 9 2.97 -19.58 -13.32
N TRP A 10 2.07 -18.92 -12.59
CA TRP A 10 1.24 -17.84 -13.15
C TRP A 10 1.95 -16.49 -13.08
N THR A 11 1.76 -15.67 -14.11
CA THR A 11 2.31 -14.31 -14.15
C THR A 11 1.71 -13.44 -13.04
N LYS A 12 2.45 -12.41 -12.56
CA LYS A 12 2.01 -11.56 -11.44
C LYS A 12 0.59 -10.99 -11.60
N LYS A 13 0.16 -10.70 -12.84
CA LYS A 13 -1.21 -10.24 -13.13
C LYS A 13 -2.25 -11.35 -12.93
N GLN A 14 -1.93 -12.59 -13.29
CA GLN A 14 -2.80 -13.75 -13.09
C GLN A 14 -2.91 -14.16 -11.62
N GLN A 15 -1.85 -14.02 -10.82
CA GLN A 15 -1.89 -14.26 -9.37
C GLN A 15 -2.80 -13.25 -8.63
N ILE A 16 -2.85 -11.99 -9.08
CA ILE A 16 -3.75 -10.98 -8.50
C ILE A 16 -5.21 -11.32 -8.80
N ILE A 17 -5.50 -11.77 -10.02
CA ILE A 17 -6.85 -12.19 -10.44
C ILE A 17 -7.27 -13.48 -9.72
N SER A 18 -6.35 -14.45 -9.55
CA SER A 18 -6.62 -15.67 -8.79
C SER A 18 -6.79 -15.40 -7.28
N GLY A 19 -6.06 -14.43 -6.75
CA GLY A 19 -6.21 -13.96 -5.36
C GLY A 19 -7.56 -13.30 -5.10
N ALA A 20 -8.17 -12.65 -6.10
CA ALA A 20 -9.53 -12.11 -6.00
C ALA A 20 -10.62 -13.22 -6.08
N VAL A 21 -10.40 -14.26 -6.90
CA VAL A 21 -11.38 -15.37 -7.07
C VAL A 21 -11.37 -16.34 -5.88
N ALA A 22 -10.22 -16.56 -5.23
CA ALA A 22 -10.16 -17.42 -4.04
C ALA A 22 -10.98 -16.87 -2.85
N ILE A 23 -11.21 -15.55 -2.78
CA ILE A 23 -11.99 -14.93 -1.70
C ILE A 23 -13.51 -15.15 -1.90
N ILE A 24 -13.96 -15.45 -3.13
CA ILE A 24 -15.39 -15.68 -3.44
C ILE A 24 -15.82 -17.13 -3.15
N LEU A 25 -14.90 -18.10 -3.17
CA LEU A 25 -15.24 -19.54 -3.10
C LEU A 25 -15.54 -20.10 -1.70
N ILE A 26 -15.38 -19.34 -0.61
CA ILE A 26 -15.78 -19.80 0.73
C ILE A 26 -17.31 -19.59 0.96
N GLY A 27 -18.04 -19.11 -0.05
CA GLY A 27 -19.45 -18.73 0.03
C GLY A 27 -20.49 -19.74 -0.47
N GLY A 28 -20.12 -20.95 -0.91
CA GLY A 28 -21.12 -21.95 -1.32
C GLY A 28 -20.49 -23.32 -1.50
N VAL A 29 -20.82 -24.28 -0.63
CA VAL A 29 -21.87 -25.30 -0.82
C VAL A 29 -21.93 -26.12 0.47
N THR A 30 -23.04 -26.05 1.21
CA THR A 30 -23.52 -27.19 2.02
C THR A 30 -25.01 -27.00 2.23
N THR A 31 -25.80 -27.47 1.26
CA THR A 31 -27.22 -27.79 1.47
C THR A 31 -27.29 -29.12 2.22
N GLY A 32 -27.86 -29.10 3.42
CA GLY A 32 -28.08 -30.30 4.25
C GLY A 32 -28.66 -29.90 5.61
N ILE A 33 -29.97 -30.10 5.76
CA ILE A 33 -30.86 -29.68 6.85
C ILE A 33 -30.35 -30.11 8.23
N VAL A 34 -30.12 -29.16 9.16
CA VAL A 34 -30.59 -29.22 10.57
C VAL A 34 -30.43 -27.88 11.33
N ASN A 35 -31.54 -27.45 11.94
CA ASN A 35 -31.72 -26.50 13.05
C ASN A 35 -31.61 -24.97 12.82
N HIS A 36 -32.78 -24.32 12.87
CA HIS A 36 -33.06 -22.88 12.74
C HIS A 36 -32.30 -21.95 13.74
N ALA A 37 -31.70 -22.49 14.81
CA ALA A 37 -30.87 -21.72 15.76
C ALA A 37 -29.40 -21.59 15.33
N ASN A 38 -28.87 -22.51 14.51
CA ASN A 38 -27.45 -22.56 14.17
C ASN A 38 -27.10 -21.67 12.96
N HIS A 39 -28.09 -21.33 12.13
CA HIS A 39 -27.92 -20.40 11.01
C HIS A 39 -27.60 -18.98 11.49
N GLN A 40 -28.37 -18.45 12.44
CA GLN A 40 -28.10 -17.12 13.03
C GLN A 40 -26.74 -17.03 13.71
N ALA A 41 -26.30 -18.09 14.39
CA ALA A 41 -24.99 -18.13 15.02
C ALA A 41 -23.83 -18.13 13.99
N LYS A 42 -24.01 -18.81 12.85
CA LYS A 42 -23.04 -18.80 11.75
C LYS A 42 -23.02 -17.46 11.02
N GLU A 43 -24.17 -16.85 10.76
CA GLU A 43 -24.26 -15.52 10.14
C GLU A 43 -23.66 -14.42 11.02
N ARG A 44 -23.94 -14.43 12.33
CA ARG A 44 -23.30 -13.51 13.29
C ARG A 44 -21.78 -13.68 13.34
N LYS A 45 -21.27 -14.91 13.25
CA LYS A 45 -19.81 -15.18 13.18
C LYS A 45 -19.19 -14.66 11.88
N ILE A 46 -19.87 -14.85 10.74
CA ILE A 46 -19.43 -14.33 9.43
C ILE A 46 -19.42 -12.80 9.42
N GLU A 47 -20.45 -12.16 9.97
CA GLU A 47 -20.55 -10.70 10.07
C GLU A 47 -19.51 -10.12 11.04
N ALA A 48 -19.29 -10.75 12.19
CA ALA A 48 -18.24 -10.36 13.13
C ALA A 48 -16.84 -10.46 12.51
N LEU A 49 -16.57 -11.50 11.72
CA LEU A 49 -15.32 -11.66 10.98
C LEU A 49 -15.16 -10.59 9.88
N LYS A 50 -16.22 -10.28 9.14
CA LYS A 50 -16.24 -9.18 8.16
C LYS A 50 -15.96 -7.83 8.83
N ASN A 51 -16.64 -7.52 9.93
CA ASN A 51 -16.42 -6.28 10.68
C ASN A 51 -15.01 -6.18 11.29
N LYS A 52 -14.44 -7.29 11.80
CA LYS A 52 -13.04 -7.33 12.26
C LYS A 52 -12.06 -7.06 11.11
N LYS A 53 -12.28 -7.66 9.93
CA LYS A 53 -11.45 -7.42 8.73
C LYS A 53 -11.54 -5.98 8.25
N ILE A 54 -12.75 -5.38 8.23
CA ILE A 54 -12.95 -3.98 7.84
C ILE A 54 -12.22 -3.04 8.82
N LYS A 55 -12.35 -3.27 10.14
CA LYS A 55 -11.65 -2.47 11.15
C LYS A 55 -10.13 -2.58 11.02
N LEU A 56 -9.60 -3.78 10.80
CA LEU A 56 -8.17 -3.99 10.57
C LEU A 56 -7.68 -3.30 9.29
N CYS A 57 -8.47 -3.35 8.22
CA CYS A 57 -8.14 -2.68 6.96
C CYS A 57 -8.14 -1.15 7.12
N LYS A 58 -9.15 -0.59 7.81
CA LYS A 58 -9.20 0.85 8.15
C LYS A 58 -8.01 1.27 9.00
N ALA A 59 -7.65 0.50 10.02
CA ALA A 59 -6.50 0.80 10.87
C ALA A 59 -5.17 0.76 10.09
N ARG A 60 -5.00 -0.19 9.17
CA ARG A 60 -3.83 -0.26 8.29
C ARG A 60 -3.78 0.91 7.31
N ALA A 61 -4.92 1.27 6.72
CA ALA A 61 -5.02 2.42 5.81
C ALA A 61 -4.70 3.74 6.54
N GLU A 62 -5.18 3.91 7.77
CA GLU A 62 -4.86 5.10 8.58
C GLU A 62 -3.37 5.16 8.93
N LYS A 63 -2.77 4.03 9.35
CA LYS A 63 -1.32 3.95 9.59
C LYS A 63 -0.52 4.30 8.33
N ALA A 64 -0.92 3.77 7.17
CA ALA A 64 -0.28 4.08 5.90
C ALA A 64 -0.40 5.58 5.55
N ARG A 65 -1.57 6.20 5.78
CA ARG A 65 -1.77 7.64 5.56
C ARG A 65 -0.92 8.49 6.50
N LYS A 66 -0.81 8.11 7.78
CA LYS A 66 0.04 8.80 8.75
C LYS A 66 1.52 8.69 8.37
N LEU A 67 1.98 7.49 8.02
CA LEU A 67 3.35 7.26 7.57
C LEU A 67 3.68 8.08 6.32
N GLU A 68 2.76 8.16 5.36
CA GLU A 68 2.95 8.95 4.15
C GLU A 68 3.13 10.44 4.48
N LYS A 69 2.27 11.00 5.33
CA LYS A 69 2.41 12.39 5.78
C LYS A 69 3.73 12.65 6.50
N THR A 70 4.20 11.68 7.31
CA THR A 70 5.51 11.77 7.96
C THR A 70 6.63 11.76 6.92
N ASN A 71 6.58 10.87 5.94
CA ASN A 71 7.59 10.81 4.87
C ASN A 71 7.62 12.11 4.05
N GLU A 72 6.47 12.68 3.71
CA GLU A 72 6.37 13.99 3.03
C GLU A 72 6.99 15.11 3.89
N ALA A 73 6.68 15.14 5.18
CA ALA A 73 7.19 16.15 6.11
C ALA A 73 8.71 16.04 6.33
N ASP A 74 9.22 14.82 6.51
CA ASP A 74 10.65 14.58 6.71
C ASP A 74 11.44 14.88 5.43
N SER A 75 10.90 14.52 4.26
CA SER A 75 11.51 14.88 2.98
C SER A 75 11.56 16.39 2.79
N LYS A 76 10.49 17.10 3.16
CA LYS A 76 10.46 18.57 3.11
C LYS A 76 11.51 19.21 4.03
N LYS A 77 11.74 18.67 5.23
CA LYS A 77 12.79 19.18 6.14
C LYS A 77 14.18 18.99 5.55
N LEU A 78 14.45 17.82 4.96
CA LEU A 78 15.73 17.54 4.32
C LEU A 78 15.95 18.41 3.08
N LEU A 79 14.89 18.69 2.32
CA LEU A 79 14.90 19.67 1.23
C LEU A 79 15.22 21.09 1.70
N ASP A 80 14.60 21.56 2.78
CA ASP A 80 14.88 22.89 3.36
C ASP A 80 16.35 23.00 3.81
N ILE A 81 16.89 21.93 4.41
CA ILE A 81 18.32 21.85 4.77
C ILE A 81 19.20 21.89 3.51
N ALA A 82 18.85 21.14 2.47
CA ALA A 82 19.59 21.14 1.20
C ALA A 82 19.48 22.48 0.46
N GLU A 83 18.38 23.21 0.60
CA GLU A 83 18.21 24.53 0.01
C GLU A 83 19.06 25.60 0.71
N LYS A 84 19.13 25.55 2.05
CA LYS A 84 19.96 26.47 2.84
C LYS A 84 21.45 26.15 2.76
N THR A 85 21.77 24.86 2.75
CA THR A 85 23.14 24.35 2.79
C THR A 85 23.30 23.27 1.71
N PRO A 86 23.49 23.66 0.45
CA PRO A 86 23.48 22.76 -0.70
C PRO A 86 24.81 22.02 -0.85
N THR A 87 25.04 21.04 0.02
CA THR A 87 26.17 20.10 -0.06
C THR A 87 25.72 18.80 -0.70
N ASP A 88 26.63 18.07 -1.35
CA ASP A 88 26.36 16.75 -1.94
C ASP A 88 25.67 15.79 -0.96
N LYS A 89 26.11 15.81 0.31
CA LYS A 89 25.54 14.98 1.36
C LYS A 89 24.09 15.35 1.66
N ASN A 90 23.76 16.64 1.79
CA ASN A 90 22.40 17.08 2.08
C ASN A 90 21.47 16.85 0.90
N ILE A 91 21.95 17.08 -0.32
CA ILE A 91 21.20 16.84 -1.56
C ILE A 91 20.88 15.34 -1.68
N LYS A 92 21.87 14.46 -1.47
CA LYS A 92 21.66 13.02 -1.51
C LYS A 92 20.68 12.54 -0.44
N LEU A 93 20.76 13.07 0.78
CA LEU A 93 19.80 12.76 1.85
C LEU A 93 18.37 13.19 1.48
N ALA A 94 18.21 14.35 0.85
CA ALA A 94 16.92 14.80 0.33
C ALA A 94 16.40 13.84 -0.76
N GLU A 95 17.22 13.48 -1.75
CA GLU A 95 16.87 12.51 -2.80
C GLU A 95 16.42 11.15 -2.24
N ASP A 96 17.22 10.59 -1.33
CA ASP A 96 16.92 9.30 -0.68
C ASP A 96 15.60 9.34 0.12
N SER A 97 15.29 10.49 0.72
CA SER A 97 14.03 10.68 1.45
C SER A 97 12.82 10.79 0.51
N ILE A 98 12.97 11.49 -0.62
CA ILE A 98 11.93 11.67 -1.64
C ILE A 98 11.52 10.33 -2.26
N LEU A 99 12.43 9.35 -2.35
CA LEU A 99 12.10 7.98 -2.80
C LEU A 99 11.07 7.28 -1.89
N LYS A 100 10.91 7.72 -0.64
CA LYS A 100 9.94 7.17 0.33
C LYS A 100 8.56 7.83 0.24
N VAL A 101 8.43 8.93 -0.49
CA VAL A 101 7.15 9.60 -0.78
C VAL A 101 6.45 8.86 -1.92
N LYS A 102 5.22 8.39 -1.68
CA LYS A 102 4.42 7.65 -2.68
C LYS A 102 3.50 8.56 -3.47
N ASN A 103 3.13 9.71 -2.92
CA ASN A 103 2.35 10.72 -3.60
C ASN A 103 3.14 11.29 -4.78
N ALA A 104 2.71 10.96 -6.00
CA ALA A 104 3.44 11.28 -7.22
C ALA A 104 3.55 12.80 -7.47
N GLU A 105 2.54 13.58 -7.11
CA GLU A 105 2.56 15.04 -7.31
C GLU A 105 3.55 15.71 -6.36
N VAL A 106 3.52 15.32 -5.09
CA VAL A 106 4.46 15.81 -4.06
C VAL A 106 5.88 15.38 -4.41
N LYS A 107 6.06 14.12 -4.80
CA LYS A 107 7.37 13.59 -5.21
C LYS A 107 7.93 14.39 -6.38
N LYS A 108 7.14 14.64 -7.43
CA LYS A 108 7.55 15.43 -8.59
C LYS A 108 7.93 16.87 -8.21
N ALA A 109 7.16 17.51 -7.32
CA ALA A 109 7.48 18.86 -6.85
C ALA A 109 8.82 18.89 -6.10
N PHE A 110 9.07 17.90 -5.25
CA PHE A 110 10.32 17.75 -4.52
C PHE A 110 11.52 17.45 -5.45
N ASP A 111 11.36 16.54 -6.41
CA ASP A 111 12.39 16.25 -7.42
C ASP A 111 12.77 17.52 -8.20
N ASN A 112 11.79 18.34 -8.60
CA ASN A 112 12.05 19.62 -9.27
C ASN A 112 12.84 20.61 -8.39
N GLN A 113 12.55 20.65 -7.08
CA GLN A 113 13.32 21.48 -6.14
C GLN A 113 14.77 21.01 -6.03
N VAL A 114 15.01 19.69 -5.94
CA VAL A 114 16.37 19.14 -5.93
C VAL A 114 17.14 19.53 -7.20
N VAL A 115 16.52 19.41 -8.37
CA VAL A 115 17.13 19.83 -9.65
C VAL A 115 17.48 21.33 -9.61
N GLY A 116 16.58 22.17 -9.09
CA GLY A 116 16.85 23.60 -8.90
C GLY A 116 18.00 23.88 -7.94
N ILE A 117 18.15 23.09 -6.87
CA ILE A 117 19.30 23.19 -5.95
C ILE A 117 20.58 22.80 -6.70
N LYS A 118 20.63 21.64 -7.36
CA LYS A 118 21.81 21.15 -8.10
C LYS A 118 22.31 22.17 -9.15
N ASN A 119 21.40 22.74 -9.92
CA ASN A 119 21.71 23.78 -10.90
C ASN A 119 22.35 25.04 -10.25
N ARG A 120 21.90 25.45 -9.06
CA ARG A 120 22.47 26.60 -8.34
C ARG A 120 23.89 26.34 -7.85
N VAL A 121 24.19 25.12 -7.42
CA VAL A 121 25.54 24.73 -6.96
C VAL A 121 26.43 24.14 -8.04
N LYS A 122 25.97 24.12 -9.30
CA LYS A 122 26.70 23.58 -10.46
C LYS A 122 27.14 22.12 -10.27
N LEU A 123 26.29 21.32 -9.62
CA LEU A 123 26.45 19.87 -9.45
C LEU A 123 25.67 19.09 -10.52
#